data_AF-A0AAU8J972-F1
#
_entry.id   AF-A0AAU8J972-F1
#
_cell.length_a   1.000
_cell.length_b   1.000
_cell.length_c   1.000
_cell.angle_alpha   90.00
_cell.angle_beta   90.00
_cell.angle_gamma   90.00
#
_symmetry.space_group_name_H-M   'P 1'
#
loop_
_entity.id
_entity.type
_entity.pdbx_description
1 polymer ?
#
loop_
_entity_poly.entity_id
_entity_poly.type
_entity_poly.pdbx_seq_one_letter_code
_entity_poly.pdbx_strand_id
1 'polypeptide(L)'
;MRTIAEINEKIKEKRAVVLTVEELKARVAETSVAQMAKEVDVVTTGTFEPMESSGAIINLGHTDPPIKIRRCWLDGVLAYSGFGAVDLYLGATEVSEDGDESREIGGGHVIANLIAGKPVHLRAIGQETDCYPRASFETTISRDTINQFYLYNPRNLYQNFIVGVNGGDRPLYTYLGPLQPRLGNAVYSNIGALSPLLNDPELKLIGIGSRIFLAGGIGYVAWEGTQHFPLQKRLPNQTPIGPAATLALIGDAKQMNPKWVRGCYFKNYGPSIMLGVGVAFPVLNEAVVQCCAVSDKEIVAPVVDFSIPRRVRPTFGLVSYAQLKTGRLKIEGKPVRVAPLASIYLSRQVALELKQWIAQGEFTLTEPVAPLDMNRSFLPQNLWGSQMTLD
;
A
#
# COMPACT_ATOMS: atom_id res chain seq x y z
N MET A 1 25.74 19.80 -2.19
CA MET A 1 24.56 18.91 -2.02
C MET A 1 25.05 17.68 -1.30
N ARG A 2 24.33 17.19 -0.28
CA ARG A 2 24.73 15.94 0.41
C ARG A 2 24.44 14.75 -0.48
N THR A 3 25.15 13.64 -0.27
CA THR A 3 24.93 12.37 -0.97
C THR A 3 24.34 11.32 -0.04
N ILE A 4 23.68 10.30 -0.60
CA ILE A 4 23.18 9.17 0.21
C ILE A 4 24.35 8.41 0.87
N ALA A 5 25.49 8.32 0.20
CA ALA A 5 26.70 7.69 0.75
C ALA A 5 27.16 8.38 2.05
N GLU A 6 27.27 9.71 2.06
CA GLU A 6 27.64 10.49 3.25
C GLU A 6 26.63 10.30 4.39
N ILE A 7 25.33 10.29 4.06
CA ILE A 7 24.27 10.03 5.06
C ILE A 7 24.39 8.61 5.62
N ASN A 8 24.66 7.62 4.78
CA ASN A 8 24.83 6.23 5.21
C ASN A 8 26.05 6.03 6.11
N GLU A 9 27.15 6.74 5.91
CA GLU A 9 28.28 6.72 6.84
C GLU A 9 27.87 7.28 8.21
N LYS A 10 27.11 8.40 8.25
CA LYS A 10 26.55 8.89 9.52
C LYS A 10 25.61 7.89 10.19
N ILE A 11 24.79 7.18 9.42
CA ILE A 11 23.86 6.15 9.94
C ILE A 11 24.65 5.01 10.58
N LYS A 12 25.67 4.48 9.89
CA LYS A 12 26.53 3.39 10.40
C LYS A 12 27.25 3.79 11.70
N GLU A 13 27.67 5.04 11.79
CA GLU A 13 28.30 5.60 12.99
C GLU A 13 27.29 6.06 14.05
N LYS A 14 25.97 5.91 13.82
CA LYS A 14 24.88 6.30 14.73
C LYS A 14 24.87 7.81 15.06
N ARG A 15 25.30 8.62 14.10
CA ARG A 15 25.41 10.08 14.17
C ARG A 15 24.35 10.82 13.37
N ALA A 16 23.57 10.11 12.55
CA ALA A 16 22.60 10.72 11.65
C ALA A 16 21.47 11.40 12.44
N VAL A 17 21.12 12.63 12.06
CA VAL A 17 19.95 13.33 12.60
C VAL A 17 18.71 12.87 11.83
N VAL A 18 17.88 12.06 12.49
CA VAL A 18 16.67 11.48 11.90
C VAL A 18 15.43 12.08 12.55
N LEU A 19 14.52 12.62 11.73
CA LEU A 19 13.21 13.10 12.18
C LEU A 19 12.09 12.30 11.53
N THR A 20 10.94 12.21 12.20
CA THR A 20 9.69 11.91 11.50
C THR A 20 9.24 13.13 10.73
N VAL A 21 8.39 12.93 9.72
CA VAL A 21 7.85 14.04 8.92
C VAL A 21 7.01 15.01 9.76
N GLU A 22 6.34 14.52 10.82
CA GLU A 22 5.59 15.39 11.73
C GLU A 22 6.54 16.22 12.62
N GLU A 23 7.64 15.64 13.12
CA GLU A 23 8.68 16.37 13.86
C GLU A 23 9.35 17.43 12.98
N LEU A 24 9.64 17.10 11.72
CA LEU A 24 10.19 18.06 10.76
C LEU A 24 9.23 19.25 10.59
N LYS A 25 7.93 18.99 10.37
CA LYS A 25 6.91 20.04 10.18
C LYS A 25 6.82 20.97 11.38
N ALA A 26 6.85 20.42 12.59
CA ALA A 26 6.88 21.23 13.81
C ALA A 26 8.13 22.13 13.87
N ARG A 27 9.32 21.59 13.58
CA ARG A 27 10.57 22.36 13.62
C ARG A 27 10.69 23.40 12.53
N VAL A 28 10.21 23.12 11.31
CA VAL A 28 10.24 24.09 10.20
C VAL A 28 9.38 25.32 10.54
N ALA A 29 8.29 25.15 11.28
CA ALA A 29 7.44 26.27 11.71
C ALA A 29 8.14 27.20 12.74
N GLU A 30 9.09 26.68 13.51
CA GLU A 30 9.88 27.42 14.51
C GLU A 30 11.21 27.96 13.94
N THR A 31 11.68 27.39 12.83
CA THR A 31 12.97 27.70 12.22
C THR A 31 12.81 28.03 10.72
N SER A 32 13.60 27.41 9.84
CA SER A 32 13.51 27.61 8.39
C SER A 32 13.87 26.32 7.65
N VAL A 33 13.38 26.23 6.41
CA VAL A 33 13.74 25.15 5.47
C VAL A 33 15.26 25.04 5.31
N ALA A 34 15.94 26.18 5.14
CA ALA A 34 17.39 26.25 4.98
C ALA A 34 18.15 25.73 6.21
N GLN A 35 17.67 25.99 7.43
CA GLN A 35 18.29 25.48 8.64
C GLN A 35 18.09 23.97 8.78
N MET A 36 16.86 23.49 8.60
CA MET A 36 16.56 22.05 8.65
C MET A 36 17.32 21.26 7.59
N ALA A 37 17.50 21.85 6.40
CA ALA A 37 18.29 21.28 5.32
C ALA A 37 19.81 21.28 5.55
N LYS A 38 20.29 21.81 6.68
CA LYS A 38 21.69 21.66 7.15
C LYS A 38 21.81 20.67 8.31
N GLU A 39 20.80 20.61 9.18
CA GLU A 39 20.84 19.80 10.40
C GLU A 39 20.34 18.37 10.21
N VAL A 40 19.23 18.20 9.49
CA VAL A 40 18.54 16.90 9.36
C VAL A 40 19.21 16.09 8.26
N ASP A 41 19.49 14.82 8.50
CA ASP A 41 20.05 13.89 7.51
C ASP A 41 18.94 13.05 6.84
N VAL A 42 17.94 12.63 7.60
CA VAL A 42 16.86 11.76 7.11
C VAL A 42 15.50 12.15 7.68
N VAL A 43 14.47 12.11 6.83
CA VAL A 43 13.07 12.29 7.22
C VAL A 43 12.31 11.00 6.98
N THR A 44 11.59 10.51 7.99
CA THR A 44 10.84 9.26 7.92
C THR A 44 9.35 9.50 7.81
N THR A 45 8.69 8.74 6.94
CA THR A 45 7.24 8.71 6.73
C THR A 45 6.74 7.29 6.91
N GLY A 46 5.43 7.13 7.08
CA GLY A 46 4.83 5.81 7.29
C GLY A 46 3.33 5.81 7.08
N THR A 47 2.81 4.73 6.55
CA THR A 47 1.36 4.47 6.44
C THR A 47 1.01 3.09 6.96
N PHE A 48 -0.20 2.93 7.46
CA PHE A 48 -0.83 1.65 7.73
C PHE A 48 -2.27 1.69 7.20
N GLU A 49 -2.47 1.11 6.03
CA GLU A 49 -3.74 1.21 5.29
C GLU A 49 -4.05 -0.09 4.53
N PRO A 50 -5.31 -0.29 4.10
CA PRO A 50 -5.66 -1.42 3.24
C PRO A 50 -4.96 -1.31 1.89
N MET A 51 -4.35 -2.41 1.48
CA MET A 51 -3.52 -2.56 0.29
C MET A 51 -4.01 -3.80 -0.46
N GLU A 52 -5.18 -3.67 -1.10
CA GLU A 52 -5.85 -4.79 -1.77
C GLU A 52 -5.00 -5.45 -2.87
N SER A 53 -4.16 -4.67 -3.55
CA SER A 53 -3.30 -5.16 -4.63
C SER A 53 -1.95 -5.64 -4.06
N SER A 54 -2.06 -6.58 -3.14
CA SER A 54 -0.96 -7.26 -2.47
C SER A 54 -1.13 -8.77 -2.61
N GLY A 55 -0.03 -9.51 -2.51
CA GLY A 55 -0.04 -10.95 -2.61
C GLY A 55 1.30 -11.55 -2.23
N ALA A 56 1.32 -12.87 -2.06
CA ALA A 56 2.51 -13.61 -1.69
C ALA A 56 2.91 -14.60 -2.78
N ILE A 57 4.19 -14.60 -3.13
CA ILE A 57 4.81 -15.70 -3.86
C ILE A 57 5.29 -16.72 -2.82
N ILE A 58 4.95 -17.98 -3.06
CA ILE A 58 5.27 -19.10 -2.17
C ILE A 58 5.89 -20.23 -2.99
N ASN A 59 7.04 -20.72 -2.58
CA ASN A 59 7.59 -21.98 -3.07
C ASN A 59 7.51 -23.02 -1.95
N LEU A 60 6.83 -24.14 -2.24
CA LEU A 60 6.59 -25.19 -1.24
C LEU A 60 7.74 -26.20 -1.13
N GLY A 61 8.60 -26.28 -2.14
CA GLY A 61 9.48 -27.42 -2.35
C GLY A 61 8.72 -28.64 -2.89
N HIS A 62 9.46 -29.60 -3.44
CA HIS A 62 8.87 -30.85 -3.91
C HIS A 62 8.57 -31.79 -2.76
N THR A 63 7.42 -32.46 -2.88
CA THR A 63 7.10 -33.67 -2.13
C THR A 63 7.94 -34.85 -2.62
N ASP A 64 7.94 -35.96 -1.88
CA ASP A 64 8.45 -37.25 -2.35
C ASP A 64 7.34 -38.31 -2.34
N PRO A 65 6.92 -38.85 -3.49
CA PRO A 65 7.36 -38.50 -4.84
C PRO A 65 6.94 -37.07 -5.26
N PRO A 66 7.58 -36.47 -6.27
CA PRO A 66 7.37 -35.08 -6.66
C PRO A 66 5.99 -34.83 -7.29
N ILE A 67 5.49 -33.60 -7.11
CA ILE A 67 4.20 -33.13 -7.59
C ILE A 67 4.37 -31.94 -8.55
N LYS A 68 3.50 -31.89 -9.58
CA LYS A 68 3.29 -30.73 -10.44
C LYS A 68 1.91 -30.15 -10.16
N ILE A 69 1.85 -29.15 -9.30
CA ILE A 69 0.61 -28.57 -8.81
C ILE A 69 -0.15 -27.88 -9.95
N ARG A 70 -1.43 -28.22 -10.09
CA ARG A 70 -2.37 -27.59 -11.03
C ARG A 70 -3.42 -26.73 -10.34
N ARG A 71 -3.74 -27.06 -9.09
CA ARG A 71 -4.57 -26.24 -8.20
C ARG A 71 -4.07 -26.42 -6.77
N CYS A 72 -4.06 -25.35 -6.01
CA CYS A 72 -3.69 -25.38 -4.60
C CYS A 72 -4.61 -24.48 -3.81
N TRP A 73 -4.96 -24.89 -2.61
CA TRP A 73 -5.70 -24.10 -1.64
C TRP A 73 -4.90 -24.01 -0.35
N LEU A 74 -4.93 -22.83 0.26
CA LEU A 74 -4.32 -22.52 1.55
C LEU A 74 -5.44 -22.02 2.47
N ASP A 75 -5.79 -22.78 3.51
CA ASP A 75 -7.00 -22.57 4.34
C ASP A 75 -8.26 -22.28 3.50
N GLY A 76 -8.48 -23.11 2.47
CA GLY A 76 -9.63 -22.97 1.56
C GLY A 76 -9.54 -21.83 0.55
N VAL A 77 -8.49 -21.00 0.60
CA VAL A 77 -8.27 -19.90 -0.37
C VAL A 77 -7.44 -20.40 -1.55
N LEU A 78 -7.94 -20.22 -2.77
CA LEU A 78 -7.24 -20.64 -3.98
C LEU A 78 -5.91 -19.87 -4.14
N ALA A 79 -4.83 -20.58 -4.41
CA ALA A 79 -3.54 -20.00 -4.78
C ALA A 79 -3.26 -20.30 -6.27
N TYR A 80 -2.90 -19.28 -7.02
CA TYR A 80 -2.56 -19.42 -8.43
C TYR A 80 -1.28 -20.27 -8.56
N SER A 81 -1.38 -21.42 -9.24
CA SER A 81 -0.28 -22.39 -9.38
C SER A 81 0.26 -22.49 -10.80
N GLY A 82 0.11 -21.43 -11.60
CA GLY A 82 0.63 -21.39 -12.97
C GLY A 82 2.14 -21.13 -13.06
N PHE A 83 2.84 -21.06 -11.92
CA PHE A 83 4.29 -20.91 -11.85
C PHE A 83 4.94 -22.27 -11.59
N GLY A 84 5.70 -22.78 -12.56
CA GLY A 84 6.49 -24.00 -12.38
C GLY A 84 5.67 -25.19 -11.88
N ALA A 85 6.27 -26.02 -11.02
CA ALA A 85 5.64 -27.21 -10.47
C ALA A 85 5.13 -27.03 -9.03
N VAL A 86 5.78 -26.18 -8.23
CA VAL A 86 5.48 -25.99 -6.79
C VAL A 86 5.55 -24.52 -6.36
N ASP A 87 5.49 -23.60 -7.31
CA ASP A 87 5.41 -22.16 -7.06
C ASP A 87 3.96 -21.68 -7.14
N LEU A 88 3.59 -20.84 -6.19
CA LEU A 88 2.24 -20.32 -6.02
C LEU A 88 2.25 -18.80 -5.91
N TYR A 89 1.14 -18.18 -6.32
CA TYR A 89 0.83 -16.80 -5.97
C TYR A 89 -0.54 -16.73 -5.29
N LEU A 90 -0.57 -16.24 -4.05
CA LEU A 90 -1.77 -16.03 -3.27
C LEU A 90 -2.11 -14.54 -3.26
N GLY A 91 -3.21 -14.15 -3.91
CA GLY A 91 -3.70 -12.76 -3.90
C GLY A 91 -4.45 -12.43 -2.61
N ALA A 92 -4.23 -11.23 -2.05
CA ALA A 92 -4.85 -10.82 -0.78
C ALA A 92 -6.38 -10.77 -0.83
N THR A 93 -6.96 -10.53 -2.00
CA THR A 93 -8.40 -10.42 -2.24
C THR A 93 -9.06 -11.73 -2.65
N GLU A 94 -8.29 -12.81 -2.79
CA GLU A 94 -8.88 -14.12 -3.12
C GLU A 94 -9.77 -14.57 -1.96
N VAL A 95 -10.99 -15.00 -2.26
CA VAL A 95 -11.99 -15.39 -1.25
C VAL A 95 -11.81 -16.87 -0.91
N SER A 96 -12.10 -17.25 0.33
CA SER A 96 -12.16 -18.67 0.69
C SER A 96 -13.32 -19.36 -0.04
N GLU A 97 -13.09 -20.58 -0.54
CA GLU A 97 -14.12 -21.42 -1.15
C GLU A 97 -14.83 -22.34 -0.13
N ASP A 98 -14.32 -22.41 1.10
CA ASP A 98 -14.95 -23.21 2.16
C ASP A 98 -16.28 -22.57 2.61
N GLY A 99 -17.17 -23.33 3.28
CA GLY A 99 -18.60 -22.98 3.46
C GLY A 99 -18.96 -21.66 4.19
N ASP A 100 -20.25 -21.41 4.40
CA ASP A 100 -20.86 -20.11 4.80
C ASP A 100 -20.22 -19.35 5.98
N GLU A 101 -19.51 -20.01 6.89
CA GLU A 101 -18.81 -19.39 8.02
C GLU A 101 -17.44 -18.76 7.64
N SER A 102 -16.87 -19.08 6.47
CA SER A 102 -15.57 -18.59 6.00
C SER A 102 -15.66 -17.39 5.02
N ARG A 103 -16.87 -16.88 4.73
CA ARG A 103 -17.09 -15.83 3.70
C ARG A 103 -16.36 -14.51 3.96
N GLU A 104 -15.89 -14.29 5.19
CA GLU A 104 -15.11 -13.11 5.57
C GLU A 104 -13.59 -13.36 5.58
N ILE A 105 -13.15 -14.57 5.22
CA ILE A 105 -11.75 -14.98 5.11
C ILE A 105 -11.30 -14.91 3.65
N GLY A 106 -10.03 -14.57 3.44
CA GLY A 106 -9.43 -14.54 2.12
C GLY A 106 -7.91 -14.52 2.20
N GLY A 107 -7.23 -14.38 1.05
CA GLY A 107 -5.79 -14.54 0.96
C GLY A 107 -5.00 -13.61 1.88
N GLY A 108 -5.50 -12.40 2.15
CA GLY A 108 -4.88 -11.47 3.09
C GLY A 108 -4.81 -12.01 4.53
N HIS A 109 -5.80 -12.80 4.94
CA HIS A 109 -5.82 -13.48 6.24
C HIS A 109 -4.82 -14.64 6.29
N VAL A 110 -4.75 -15.45 5.23
CA VAL A 110 -3.80 -16.56 5.11
C VAL A 110 -2.35 -16.05 5.10
N ILE A 111 -2.07 -14.98 4.34
CA ILE A 111 -0.77 -14.30 4.33
C ILE A 111 -0.41 -13.81 5.74
N ALA A 112 -1.34 -13.13 6.42
CA ALA A 112 -1.12 -12.64 7.79
C ALA A 112 -0.87 -13.79 8.79
N ASN A 113 -1.59 -14.91 8.64
CA ASN A 113 -1.39 -16.10 9.46
C ASN A 113 -0.01 -16.73 9.24
N LEU A 114 0.42 -16.88 7.98
CA LEU A 114 1.77 -17.34 7.67
C LEU A 114 2.83 -16.40 8.26
N ILE A 115 2.73 -15.08 8.07
CA ILE A 115 3.67 -14.11 8.65
C ILE A 115 3.72 -14.21 10.19
N ALA A 116 2.59 -14.47 10.83
CA ALA A 116 2.48 -14.71 12.27
C ALA A 116 3.03 -16.09 12.72
N GLY A 117 3.53 -16.92 11.80
CA GLY A 117 4.02 -18.28 12.08
C GLY A 117 2.92 -19.29 12.40
N LYS A 118 1.66 -18.99 12.08
CA LYS A 118 0.54 -19.90 12.33
C LYS A 118 0.53 -21.04 11.30
N PRO A 119 0.04 -22.23 11.70
CA PRO A 119 -0.21 -23.31 10.76
C PRO A 119 -1.30 -22.90 9.75
N VAL A 120 -1.11 -23.30 8.50
CA VAL A 120 -2.05 -23.13 7.39
C VAL A 120 -2.21 -24.49 6.71
N HIS A 121 -3.46 -24.91 6.55
CA HIS A 121 -3.79 -26.15 5.85
C HIS A 121 -3.58 -25.97 4.34
N LEU A 122 -2.89 -26.92 3.73
CA LEU A 122 -2.58 -26.94 2.31
C LEU A 122 -3.21 -28.15 1.66
N ARG A 123 -3.98 -27.92 0.60
CA ARG A 123 -4.54 -28.96 -0.27
C ARG A 123 -4.12 -28.67 -1.71
N ALA A 124 -3.53 -29.64 -2.39
CA ALA A 124 -3.05 -29.50 -3.75
C ALA A 124 -3.49 -30.67 -4.64
N ILE A 125 -3.86 -30.35 -5.89
CA ILE A 125 -4.13 -31.30 -6.95
C ILE A 125 -2.98 -31.20 -7.95
N GLY A 126 -2.33 -32.32 -8.21
CA GLY A 126 -1.24 -32.47 -9.15
C GLY A 126 -1.73 -32.87 -10.54
N GLN A 127 -0.92 -32.58 -11.56
CA GLN A 127 -0.99 -33.27 -12.85
C GLN A 127 0.01 -34.42 -12.83
N GLU A 128 -0.48 -35.63 -12.95
CA GLU A 128 0.36 -36.82 -13.08
C GLU A 128 1.11 -36.82 -14.42
N THR A 129 2.41 -37.05 -14.35
CA THR A 129 3.33 -37.20 -15.48
C THR A 129 4.49 -38.11 -15.03
N ASP A 130 5.33 -38.58 -15.95
CA ASP A 130 6.48 -39.41 -15.60
C ASP A 130 7.45 -38.71 -14.62
N CYS A 131 7.61 -37.39 -14.73
CA CYS A 131 8.45 -36.59 -13.84
C CYS A 131 7.78 -36.25 -12.49
N TYR A 132 6.44 -36.33 -12.43
CA TYR A 132 5.63 -35.88 -11.29
C TYR A 132 4.47 -36.85 -11.07
N PRO A 133 4.71 -38.02 -10.45
CA PRO A 133 3.71 -39.07 -10.36
C PRO A 133 2.69 -38.83 -9.24
N ARG A 134 2.89 -37.82 -8.36
CA ARG A 134 1.96 -37.53 -7.27
C ARG A 134 0.72 -36.79 -7.79
N ALA A 135 -0.45 -37.42 -7.66
CA ALA A 135 -1.75 -36.84 -8.07
C ALA A 135 -2.32 -35.81 -7.09
N SER A 136 -2.01 -35.91 -5.80
CA SER A 136 -2.52 -35.00 -4.76
C SER A 136 -1.57 -34.91 -3.58
N PHE A 137 -1.69 -33.81 -2.84
CA PHE A 137 -0.93 -33.58 -1.63
C PHE A 137 -1.76 -32.75 -0.64
N GLU A 138 -1.79 -33.18 0.61
CA GLU A 138 -2.48 -32.47 1.68
C GLU A 138 -1.61 -32.49 2.92
N THR A 139 -1.41 -31.33 3.53
CA THR A 139 -0.55 -31.17 4.71
C THR A 139 -0.87 -29.89 5.46
N THR A 140 -0.15 -29.62 6.54
CA THR A 140 -0.11 -28.31 7.20
C THR A 140 1.27 -27.69 7.00
N ILE A 141 1.30 -26.42 6.59
CA ILE A 141 2.52 -25.64 6.42
C ILE A 141 2.56 -24.47 7.41
N SER A 142 3.73 -23.88 7.59
CA SER A 142 3.94 -22.60 8.26
C SER A 142 5.04 -21.82 7.53
N ARG A 143 5.30 -20.59 7.97
CA ARG A 143 6.42 -19.75 7.47
C ARG A 143 7.76 -20.47 7.47
N ASP A 144 7.99 -21.35 8.44
CA ASP A 144 9.27 -22.00 8.66
C ASP A 144 9.40 -23.31 7.87
N THR A 145 8.29 -23.84 7.32
CA THR A 145 8.27 -25.11 6.56
C THR A 145 8.06 -24.93 5.05
N ILE A 146 8.13 -23.69 4.55
CA ILE A 146 8.10 -23.35 3.12
C ILE A 146 9.43 -22.75 2.70
N ASN A 147 9.87 -22.95 1.45
CA ASN A 147 11.21 -22.53 1.02
C ASN A 147 11.31 -21.02 0.85
N GLN A 148 10.51 -20.46 -0.06
CA GLN A 148 10.41 -19.03 -0.31
C GLN A 148 9.01 -18.56 0.08
N PHE A 149 8.96 -17.41 0.75
CA PHE A 149 7.73 -16.73 1.07
C PHE A 149 8.01 -15.23 1.11
N TYR A 150 7.58 -14.52 0.09
CA TYR A 150 7.78 -13.09 -0.03
C TYR A 150 6.56 -12.41 -0.59
N LEU A 151 6.34 -11.16 -0.18
CA LEU A 151 5.28 -10.35 -0.74
C LEU A 151 5.74 -9.76 -2.06
N TYR A 152 4.89 -9.88 -3.07
CA TYR A 152 4.96 -9.06 -4.27
C TYR A 152 3.63 -8.34 -4.41
N ASN A 153 3.67 -7.04 -4.16
CA ASN A 153 2.49 -6.20 -4.14
C ASN A 153 2.49 -5.33 -5.39
N PRO A 154 1.74 -5.67 -6.44
CA PRO A 154 1.78 -4.94 -7.70
C PRO A 154 1.26 -3.51 -7.58
N ARG A 155 0.57 -3.11 -6.50
CA ARG A 155 0.18 -1.71 -6.29
C ARG A 155 -0.10 -1.40 -4.82
N ASN A 156 0.75 -0.58 -4.22
CA ASN A 156 0.61 0.01 -2.89
C ASN A 156 0.90 1.52 -2.98
N LEU A 157 0.83 2.21 -1.82
CA LEU A 157 1.20 3.61 -1.66
C LEU A 157 0.65 4.53 -2.75
N TYR A 158 -0.68 4.71 -2.77
CA TYR A 158 -1.26 5.74 -3.62
C TYR A 158 -0.79 7.14 -3.22
N GLN A 159 -0.30 7.91 -4.19
CA GLN A 159 0.22 9.25 -3.96
C GLN A 159 -0.83 10.17 -3.33
N ASN A 160 -2.03 10.15 -3.89
CA ASN A 160 -3.20 10.72 -3.24
C ASN A 160 -4.40 9.82 -3.54
N PHE A 161 -5.54 10.12 -2.96
CA PHE A 161 -6.72 9.28 -3.10
C PHE A 161 -7.99 10.13 -3.25
N ILE A 162 -9.13 9.56 -2.88
CA ILE A 162 -10.45 10.18 -2.95
C ILE A 162 -11.17 10.09 -1.61
N VAL A 163 -12.23 10.88 -1.48
CA VAL A 163 -13.21 10.80 -0.40
C VAL A 163 -14.50 10.24 -0.99
N GLY A 164 -14.92 9.04 -0.57
CA GLY A 164 -16.15 8.41 -1.02
C GLY A 164 -17.36 8.85 -0.19
N VAL A 165 -18.43 9.22 -0.88
CA VAL A 165 -19.75 9.51 -0.30
C VAL A 165 -20.85 8.82 -1.10
N ASN A 166 -22.08 8.84 -0.58
CA ASN A 166 -23.23 8.22 -1.23
C ASN A 166 -24.43 9.18 -1.21
N GLY A 167 -24.72 9.81 -2.35
CA GLY A 167 -25.88 10.68 -2.55
C GLY A 167 -27.21 9.93 -2.74
N GLY A 168 -27.15 8.61 -2.95
CA GLY A 168 -28.32 7.77 -3.23
C GLY A 168 -29.17 7.45 -1.99
N ASP A 169 -30.16 6.59 -2.17
CA ASP A 169 -31.18 6.25 -1.17
C ASP A 169 -30.94 4.93 -0.41
N ARG A 170 -30.07 4.07 -0.95
CA ARG A 170 -29.67 2.77 -0.37
C ARG A 170 -28.19 2.76 0.10
N PRO A 171 -27.82 1.93 1.08
CA PRO A 171 -26.41 1.74 1.45
C PRO A 171 -25.60 1.16 0.29
N LEU A 172 -24.33 1.58 0.20
CA LEU A 172 -23.33 1.03 -0.71
C LEU A 172 -22.22 0.35 0.08
N TYR A 173 -21.74 -0.78 -0.44
CA TYR A 173 -20.63 -1.53 0.10
C TYR A 173 -19.47 -1.45 -0.89
N THR A 174 -18.33 -0.92 -0.46
CA THR A 174 -17.24 -0.50 -1.34
C THR A 174 -15.88 -0.88 -0.75
N TYR A 175 -14.79 -0.68 -1.51
CA TYR A 175 -13.42 -0.79 -1.00
C TYR A 175 -13.08 0.25 0.09
N LEU A 176 -13.90 1.30 0.25
CA LEU A 176 -13.82 2.25 1.36
C LEU A 176 -14.65 1.79 2.57
N GLY A 177 -15.27 0.62 2.50
CA GLY A 177 -16.29 0.18 3.47
C GLY A 177 -17.69 0.73 3.17
N PRO A 178 -18.60 0.69 4.15
CA PRO A 178 -20.00 1.10 3.97
C PRO A 178 -20.16 2.61 3.78
N LEU A 179 -20.83 3.02 2.71
CA LEU A 179 -21.28 4.39 2.46
C LEU A 179 -22.79 4.49 2.64
N GLN A 180 -23.21 5.25 3.65
CA GLN A 180 -24.58 5.43 4.08
C GLN A 180 -25.34 6.36 3.12
N PRO A 181 -26.62 6.06 2.83
CA PRO A 181 -27.41 6.84 1.89
C PRO A 181 -27.58 8.29 2.34
N ARG A 182 -27.93 9.16 1.38
CA ARG A 182 -28.24 10.58 1.58
C ARG A 182 -27.12 11.35 2.28
N LEU A 183 -25.88 11.06 1.88
CA LEU A 183 -24.65 11.65 2.44
C LEU A 183 -24.48 11.37 3.95
N GLY A 184 -24.87 10.18 4.41
CA GLY A 184 -24.83 9.83 5.84
C GLY A 184 -23.40 9.72 6.43
N ASN A 185 -22.40 9.47 5.59
CA ASN A 185 -20.98 9.51 5.94
C ASN A 185 -20.10 9.80 4.71
N ALA A 186 -18.85 10.14 5.00
CA ALA A 186 -17.75 10.22 4.07
C ALA A 186 -16.61 9.34 4.58
N VAL A 187 -15.98 8.57 3.69
CA VAL A 187 -14.81 7.76 4.03
C VAL A 187 -13.68 8.10 3.09
N TYR A 188 -12.47 8.26 3.62
CA TYR A 188 -11.28 8.56 2.83
C TYR A 188 -10.16 7.57 3.15
N SER A 189 -9.31 7.30 2.17
CA SER A 189 -8.02 6.63 2.38
C SER A 189 -6.88 7.63 2.18
N ASN A 190 -5.64 7.21 2.44
CA ASN A 190 -4.46 8.06 2.58
C ASN A 190 -4.52 8.96 3.84
N ILE A 191 -3.35 9.30 4.36
CA ILE A 191 -3.14 9.97 5.65
C ILE A 191 -2.65 11.42 5.49
N GLY A 192 -2.73 11.97 4.28
CA GLY A 192 -2.34 13.34 3.94
C GLY A 192 -0.85 13.57 4.13
N ALA A 193 -0.50 14.60 4.88
CA ALA A 193 0.87 15.04 5.12
C ALA A 193 1.84 13.95 5.66
N LEU A 194 1.33 12.87 6.26
CA LEU A 194 2.16 11.76 6.75
C LEU A 194 2.49 10.72 5.65
N SER A 195 1.76 10.74 4.52
CA SER A 195 1.90 9.77 3.44
C SER A 195 3.25 9.92 2.72
N PRO A 196 3.99 8.83 2.45
CA PRO A 196 5.28 8.89 1.79
C PRO A 196 5.28 9.73 0.51
N LEU A 197 4.46 9.37 -0.47
CA LEU A 197 4.51 9.95 -1.82
C LEU A 197 4.02 11.40 -1.91
N LEU A 198 3.34 11.92 -0.88
CA LEU A 198 2.99 13.36 -0.81
C LEU A 198 4.19 14.21 -0.40
N ASN A 199 5.21 13.62 0.22
CA ASN A 199 6.45 14.29 0.61
C ASN A 199 7.55 14.15 -0.47
N ASP A 200 7.25 13.48 -1.58
CA ASP A 200 8.04 13.47 -2.83
C ASP A 200 7.09 13.58 -4.04
N PRO A 201 6.43 14.74 -4.22
CA PRO A 201 5.30 14.89 -5.15
C PRO A 201 5.67 14.63 -6.62
N GLU A 202 6.93 14.82 -6.98
CA GLU A 202 7.46 14.64 -8.34
C GLU A 202 8.29 13.34 -8.49
N LEU A 203 8.33 12.47 -7.47
CA LEU A 203 9.08 11.20 -7.45
C LEU A 203 10.59 11.39 -7.78
N LYS A 204 11.21 12.42 -7.20
CA LYS A 204 12.62 12.75 -7.43
C LYS A 204 13.57 11.93 -6.56
N LEU A 205 13.08 11.38 -5.45
CA LEU A 205 13.88 10.61 -4.50
C LEU A 205 13.52 9.13 -4.53
N ILE A 206 12.24 8.81 -4.73
CA ILE A 206 11.77 7.42 -4.80
C ILE A 206 11.91 6.89 -6.24
N GLY A 207 12.57 5.74 -6.37
CA GLY A 207 12.75 5.03 -7.62
C GLY A 207 12.76 3.52 -7.45
N ILE A 208 12.98 2.80 -8.55
CA ILE A 208 13.18 1.35 -8.53
C ILE A 208 14.42 1.05 -7.69
N GLY A 209 14.32 0.10 -6.74
CA GLY A 209 15.39 -0.26 -5.82
C GLY A 209 15.49 0.62 -4.57
N SER A 210 14.64 1.63 -4.40
CA SER A 210 14.53 2.36 -3.13
C SER A 210 14.17 1.39 -2.01
N ARG A 211 15.02 1.32 -0.98
CA ARG A 211 14.83 0.49 0.21
C ARG A 211 13.78 1.11 1.12
N ILE A 212 12.87 0.29 1.61
CA ILE A 212 11.73 0.71 2.42
C ILE A 212 11.55 -0.19 3.64
N PHE A 213 10.82 0.32 4.62
CA PHE A 213 10.19 -0.50 5.65
C PHE A 213 8.92 -1.12 5.04
N LEU A 214 8.84 -2.44 5.00
CA LEU A 214 7.66 -3.15 4.51
C LEU A 214 7.23 -4.18 5.55
N ALA A 215 6.12 -3.90 6.22
CA ALA A 215 5.48 -4.80 7.18
C ALA A 215 6.40 -5.30 8.32
N GLY A 216 7.29 -4.43 8.82
CA GLY A 216 8.25 -4.82 9.87
C GLY A 216 9.47 -5.57 9.37
N GLY A 217 9.64 -5.72 8.06
CA GLY A 217 10.85 -6.21 7.41
C GLY A 217 11.44 -5.17 6.45
N ILE A 218 12.52 -5.55 5.79
CA ILE A 218 13.11 -4.77 4.69
C ILE A 218 12.38 -5.12 3.40
N GLY A 219 11.94 -4.10 2.68
CA GLY A 219 11.41 -4.21 1.33
C GLY A 219 12.06 -3.25 0.36
N TYR A 220 11.63 -3.32 -0.88
CA TYR A 220 12.11 -2.47 -1.98
C TYR A 220 10.95 -2.07 -2.88
N VAL A 221 11.08 -0.90 -3.49
CA VAL A 221 10.27 -0.52 -4.65
C VAL A 221 10.73 -1.37 -5.83
N ALA A 222 9.89 -2.31 -6.26
CA ALA A 222 10.17 -3.20 -7.38
C ALA A 222 9.88 -2.56 -8.73
N TRP A 223 8.86 -1.69 -8.79
CA TRP A 223 8.40 -1.01 -10.01
C TRP A 223 7.47 0.17 -9.66
N GLU A 224 6.98 0.88 -10.67
CA GLU A 224 6.02 2.00 -10.52
C GLU A 224 4.63 1.59 -10.01
N GLY A 225 4.31 0.30 -10.02
CA GLY A 225 3.00 -0.19 -9.61
C GLY A 225 1.94 -0.13 -10.71
N THR A 226 0.93 -0.99 -10.59
CA THR A 226 -0.27 -0.90 -11.42
C THR A 226 -1.08 0.33 -11.01
N GLN A 227 -1.83 0.87 -11.96
CA GLN A 227 -2.56 2.14 -11.81
C GLN A 227 -1.68 3.37 -11.51
N HIS A 228 -0.41 3.33 -11.90
CA HIS A 228 0.50 4.47 -11.84
C HIS A 228 0.16 5.49 -12.95
N PHE A 229 -0.54 6.57 -12.59
CA PHE A 229 -1.01 7.59 -13.54
C PHE A 229 -0.65 9.02 -13.08
N PRO A 230 0.64 9.39 -13.09
CA PRO A 230 1.16 10.61 -12.47
C PRO A 230 0.73 11.92 -13.16
N LEU A 231 0.21 11.86 -14.39
CA LEU A 231 -0.29 13.01 -15.16
C LEU A 231 -1.65 13.55 -14.68
N GLN A 232 -1.93 13.48 -13.37
CA GLN A 232 -3.11 14.10 -12.79
C GLN A 232 -2.94 15.61 -12.65
N LYS A 233 -4.07 16.31 -12.50
CA LYS A 233 -4.08 17.72 -12.08
C LYS A 233 -3.38 17.88 -10.72
N ARG A 234 -2.51 18.89 -10.62
CA ARG A 234 -1.68 19.17 -9.44
C ARG A 234 -1.96 20.59 -8.90
N LEU A 235 -1.69 20.78 -7.62
CA LEU A 235 -1.67 22.08 -6.95
C LEU A 235 -0.33 22.81 -7.22
N PRO A 236 -0.20 24.11 -6.88
CA PRO A 236 1.07 24.83 -7.01
C PRO A 236 2.25 24.18 -6.28
N ASN A 237 1.99 23.50 -5.15
CA ASN A 237 2.98 22.71 -4.40
C ASN A 237 3.28 21.32 -5.03
N GLN A 238 2.88 21.09 -6.28
CA GLN A 238 3.04 19.87 -7.06
C GLN A 238 2.30 18.64 -6.56
N THR A 239 1.63 18.69 -5.40
CA THR A 239 0.82 17.55 -4.95
C THR A 239 -0.38 17.32 -5.89
N PRO A 240 -0.68 16.07 -6.27
CA PRO A 240 -1.82 15.79 -7.13
C PRO A 240 -3.12 15.98 -6.35
N ILE A 241 -4.20 16.38 -7.02
CA ILE A 241 -5.50 16.55 -6.36
C ILE A 241 -6.23 15.23 -6.11
N GLY A 242 -5.85 14.13 -6.78
CA GLY A 242 -6.50 12.82 -6.69
C GLY A 242 -5.52 11.67 -7.01
N PRO A 243 -6.01 10.44 -7.24
CA PRO A 243 -5.16 9.26 -7.45
C PRO A 243 -4.17 9.42 -8.59
N ALA A 244 -2.87 9.37 -8.30
CA ALA A 244 -1.79 9.64 -9.26
C ALA A 244 -0.78 8.48 -9.30
N ALA A 245 0.42 8.67 -8.75
CA ALA A 245 1.42 7.61 -8.67
C ALA A 245 1.04 6.53 -7.65
N THR A 246 1.56 5.33 -7.88
CA THR A 246 1.55 4.18 -6.97
C THR A 246 2.97 3.59 -6.90
N LEU A 247 3.16 2.51 -6.15
CA LEU A 247 4.41 1.74 -6.12
C LEU A 247 4.12 0.24 -6.15
N ALA A 248 4.91 -0.53 -6.90
CA ALA A 248 5.00 -1.98 -6.70
C ALA A 248 6.06 -2.26 -5.64
N LEU A 249 5.72 -3.07 -4.64
CA LEU A 249 6.60 -3.36 -3.50
C LEU A 249 6.95 -4.84 -3.47
N ILE A 250 8.19 -5.15 -3.11
CA ILE A 250 8.66 -6.53 -2.87
C ILE A 250 9.39 -6.61 -1.53
N GLY A 251 9.21 -7.70 -0.78
CA GLY A 251 9.97 -7.92 0.45
C GLY A 251 9.78 -9.31 1.02
N ASP A 252 10.79 -9.79 1.74
CA ASP A 252 10.80 -11.12 2.34
C ASP A 252 9.78 -11.20 3.48
N ALA A 253 8.73 -12.00 3.29
CA ALA A 253 7.64 -12.14 4.26
C ALA A 253 8.09 -12.94 5.48
N LYS A 254 9.20 -13.69 5.39
CA LYS A 254 9.76 -14.40 6.55
C LYS A 254 10.33 -13.45 7.60
N GLN A 255 10.74 -12.26 7.20
CA GLN A 255 11.31 -11.22 8.08
C GLN A 255 10.25 -10.23 8.60
N MET A 256 9.00 -10.33 8.12
CA MET A 256 7.93 -9.41 8.49
C MET A 256 7.42 -9.68 9.90
N ASN A 257 6.88 -8.64 10.53
CA ASN A 257 6.30 -8.69 11.87
C ASN A 257 4.77 -8.64 11.79
N PRO A 258 4.04 -9.58 12.43
CA PRO A 258 2.58 -9.62 12.38
C PRO A 258 1.90 -8.37 12.96
N LYS A 259 2.59 -7.56 13.77
CA LYS A 259 2.11 -6.23 14.20
C LYS A 259 1.73 -5.34 13.00
N TRP A 260 2.43 -5.50 11.88
CA TRP A 260 2.35 -4.65 10.70
C TRP A 260 1.60 -5.28 9.52
N VAL A 261 0.97 -6.42 9.74
CA VAL A 261 0.19 -7.14 8.73
C VAL A 261 -1.13 -7.59 9.33
N ARG A 262 -2.25 -7.22 8.67
CA ARG A 262 -3.58 -7.61 9.12
C ARG A 262 -4.45 -7.98 7.94
N GLY A 263 -4.87 -9.24 7.87
CA GLY A 263 -6.00 -9.62 7.02
C GLY A 263 -7.26 -8.86 7.46
N CYS A 264 -8.02 -8.34 6.50
CA CYS A 264 -9.25 -7.62 6.79
C CYS A 264 -10.34 -7.97 5.78
N TYR A 265 -11.59 -7.65 6.13
CA TYR A 265 -12.75 -7.87 5.28
C TYR A 265 -13.64 -6.63 5.26
N PHE A 266 -14.01 -6.20 4.07
CA PHE A 266 -14.99 -5.15 3.85
C PHE A 266 -16.33 -5.79 3.56
N LYS A 267 -17.29 -5.60 4.46
CA LYS A 267 -18.65 -6.18 4.35
C LYS A 267 -19.22 -6.00 2.96
N ASN A 268 -19.60 -7.11 2.31
CA ASN A 268 -20.16 -7.17 0.96
C ASN A 268 -19.29 -6.55 -0.16
N TYR A 269 -18.01 -6.31 0.10
CA TYR A 269 -17.03 -5.93 -0.91
C TYR A 269 -15.97 -7.03 -1.09
N GLY A 270 -15.39 -7.52 0.00
CA GLY A 270 -14.46 -8.65 -0.03
C GLY A 270 -13.27 -8.55 0.93
N PRO A 271 -12.43 -9.59 0.98
CA PRO A 271 -11.22 -9.63 1.78
C PRO A 271 -10.12 -8.73 1.20
N SER A 272 -9.17 -8.35 2.06
CA SER A 272 -8.01 -7.53 1.73
C SER A 272 -6.93 -7.72 2.80
N ILE A 273 -5.86 -6.93 2.73
CA ILE A 273 -4.77 -6.91 3.70
C ILE A 273 -4.39 -5.47 4.02
N MET A 274 -4.15 -5.17 5.29
CA MET A 274 -3.55 -3.91 5.73
C MET A 274 -2.07 -4.12 6.00
N LEU A 275 -1.24 -3.21 5.50
CA LEU A 275 0.22 -3.29 5.62
C LEU A 275 0.80 -1.98 6.15
N GLY A 276 1.81 -2.10 7.01
CA GLY A 276 2.66 -0.99 7.39
C GLY A 276 3.75 -0.75 6.33
N VAL A 277 3.84 0.45 5.76
CA VAL A 277 4.88 0.81 4.80
C VAL A 277 5.51 2.14 5.18
N GLY A 278 6.83 2.17 5.29
CA GLY A 278 7.60 3.36 5.66
C GLY A 278 8.66 3.69 4.62
N VAL A 279 8.83 4.98 4.34
CA VAL A 279 9.85 5.48 3.41
C VAL A 279 10.69 6.54 4.11
N ALA A 280 12.01 6.43 3.93
CA ALA A 280 12.99 7.36 4.44
C ALA A 280 13.50 8.25 3.30
N PHE A 281 13.37 9.57 3.48
CA PHE A 281 13.82 10.57 2.53
C PHE A 281 15.19 11.12 2.95
N PRO A 282 16.24 10.94 2.12
CA PRO A 282 17.53 11.55 2.37
C PRO A 282 17.44 13.07 2.17
N VAL A 283 17.85 13.85 3.15
CA VAL A 283 17.87 15.32 3.04
C VAL A 283 19.11 15.77 2.28
N LEU A 284 19.02 15.71 0.95
CA LEU A 284 20.13 16.05 0.04
C LEU A 284 20.31 17.57 -0.12
N ASN A 285 19.20 18.31 -0.02
CA ASN A 285 19.10 19.75 -0.23
C ASN A 285 17.80 20.32 0.38
N GLU A 286 17.62 21.65 0.27
CA GLU A 286 16.44 22.38 0.76
C GLU A 286 15.12 21.95 0.12
N ALA A 287 15.14 21.54 -1.15
CA ALA A 287 13.93 21.11 -1.85
C ALA A 287 13.31 19.87 -1.21
N VAL A 288 14.13 18.94 -0.68
CA VAL A 288 13.63 17.78 0.07
C VAL A 288 12.85 18.21 1.31
N VAL A 289 13.41 19.15 2.08
CA VAL A 289 12.75 19.67 3.28
C VAL A 289 11.48 20.42 2.91
N GLN A 290 11.49 21.21 1.84
CA GLN A 290 10.31 21.93 1.36
C GLN A 290 9.18 20.96 0.99
N CYS A 291 9.47 19.90 0.23
CA CYS A 291 8.49 18.86 -0.09
C CYS A 291 8.00 18.14 1.17
N CYS A 292 8.90 17.80 2.08
CA CYS A 292 8.55 17.14 3.35
C CYS A 292 7.83 18.06 4.35
N ALA A 293 7.80 19.38 4.13
CA ALA A 293 7.13 20.34 5.01
C ALA A 293 5.64 20.55 4.67
N VAL A 294 5.14 19.94 3.59
CA VAL A 294 3.74 20.11 3.14
C VAL A 294 2.74 19.76 4.25
N SER A 295 1.80 20.65 4.53
CA SER A 295 0.80 20.47 5.58
C SER A 295 -0.51 19.87 5.06
N ASP A 296 -1.31 19.30 5.95
CA ASP A 296 -2.64 18.78 5.59
C ASP A 296 -3.60 19.86 5.07
N LYS A 297 -3.32 21.14 5.32
CA LYS A 297 -4.11 22.27 4.79
C LYS A 297 -3.83 22.51 3.30
N GLU A 298 -2.67 22.09 2.82
CA GLU A 298 -2.17 22.32 1.47
C GLU A 298 -2.39 21.10 0.55
N ILE A 299 -2.94 20.01 1.09
CA ILE A 299 -3.23 18.78 0.35
C ILE A 299 -4.73 18.60 0.34
N VAL A 300 -5.29 18.32 -0.84
CA VAL A 300 -6.72 18.14 -1.04
C VAL A 300 -7.03 16.79 -1.69
N ALA A 301 -8.26 16.32 -1.53
CA ALA A 301 -8.79 15.15 -2.24
C ALA A 301 -10.21 15.45 -2.77
N PRO A 302 -10.65 14.85 -3.89
CA PRO A 302 -11.99 15.03 -4.42
C PRO A 302 -13.01 14.25 -3.59
N VAL A 303 -14.18 14.85 -3.40
CA VAL A 303 -15.33 14.21 -2.78
C VAL A 303 -16.21 13.60 -3.87
N VAL A 304 -16.19 12.27 -3.98
CA VAL A 304 -16.75 11.51 -5.10
C VAL A 304 -18.03 10.78 -4.69
N ASP A 305 -19.10 10.95 -5.46
CA ASP A 305 -20.35 10.23 -5.22
C ASP A 305 -20.35 8.82 -5.83
N PHE A 306 -20.32 7.80 -4.97
CA PHE A 306 -20.37 6.39 -5.37
C PHE A 306 -21.77 5.90 -5.74
N SER A 307 -22.82 6.68 -5.49
CA SER A 307 -24.19 6.34 -5.93
C SER A 307 -24.31 6.28 -7.45
N ILE A 308 -23.38 6.93 -8.16
CA ILE A 308 -23.30 6.95 -9.61
C ILE A 308 -22.32 5.85 -10.05
N PRO A 309 -22.81 4.74 -10.65
CA PRO A 309 -21.99 3.58 -11.00
C PRO A 309 -21.24 3.79 -12.32
N ARG A 310 -20.49 4.89 -12.42
CA ARG A 310 -19.63 5.23 -13.57
C ARG A 310 -18.17 5.27 -13.15
N ARG A 311 -17.28 5.08 -14.12
CA ARG A 311 -15.83 5.21 -13.93
C ARG A 311 -15.44 6.65 -13.60
N VAL A 312 -15.98 7.60 -14.36
CA VAL A 312 -15.90 9.03 -14.06
C VAL A 312 -17.16 9.41 -13.32
N ARG A 313 -16.99 9.83 -12.07
CA ARG A 313 -18.08 10.18 -11.15
C ARG A 313 -18.09 11.69 -10.93
N PRO A 314 -19.28 12.30 -10.76
CA PRO A 314 -19.38 13.67 -10.28
C PRO A 314 -18.67 13.86 -8.93
N THR A 315 -18.19 15.08 -8.72
CA THR A 315 -17.50 15.49 -7.50
C THR A 315 -18.27 16.61 -6.82
N PHE A 316 -18.33 16.58 -5.49
CA PHE A 316 -18.82 17.69 -4.65
C PHE A 316 -17.74 18.75 -4.40
N GLY A 317 -16.59 18.65 -5.07
CA GLY A 317 -15.46 19.56 -4.95
C GLY A 317 -14.25 18.93 -4.27
N LEU A 318 -13.34 19.78 -3.83
CA LEU A 318 -12.10 19.39 -3.16
C LEU A 318 -12.18 19.71 -1.67
N VAL A 319 -11.65 18.83 -0.83
CA VAL A 319 -11.57 19.02 0.63
C VAL A 319 -10.13 18.78 1.08
N SER A 320 -9.64 19.61 2.01
CA SER A 320 -8.29 19.44 2.56
C SER A 320 -8.21 18.27 3.53
N TYR A 321 -7.04 17.63 3.63
CA TYR A 321 -6.81 16.59 4.66
C TYR A 321 -6.94 17.16 6.08
N ALA A 322 -6.68 18.47 6.28
CA ALA A 322 -6.87 19.13 7.56
C ALA A 322 -8.35 19.12 7.97
N GLN A 323 -9.25 19.39 7.02
CA GLN A 323 -10.69 19.28 7.25
C GLN A 323 -11.12 17.83 7.48
N LEU A 324 -10.62 16.87 6.69
CA LEU A 324 -10.94 15.45 6.85
C LEU A 324 -10.58 14.94 8.26
N LYS A 325 -9.40 15.34 8.77
CA LYS A 325 -8.91 14.96 10.10
C LYS A 325 -9.70 15.57 11.27
N THR A 326 -10.60 16.55 11.03
CA THR A 326 -11.54 17.02 12.05
C THR A 326 -12.69 16.03 12.31
N GLY A 327 -12.87 15.02 11.45
CA GLY A 327 -13.95 14.02 11.55
C GLY A 327 -15.31 14.50 11.06
N ARG A 328 -15.42 15.74 10.57
CA ARG A 328 -16.67 16.32 10.01
C ARG A 328 -16.39 17.24 8.83
N LEU A 329 -17.27 17.24 7.85
CA LEU A 329 -17.25 18.18 6.73
C LEU A 329 -18.67 18.62 6.37
N LYS A 330 -18.81 19.70 5.59
CA LYS A 330 -20.10 20.13 5.03
C LYS A 330 -20.15 19.80 3.54
N ILE A 331 -21.16 19.06 3.10
CA ILE A 331 -21.47 18.81 1.68
C ILE A 331 -22.85 19.40 1.42
N GLU A 332 -22.96 20.33 0.46
CA GLU A 332 -24.24 20.98 0.12
C GLU A 332 -24.96 21.54 1.37
N GLY A 333 -24.20 22.14 2.29
CA GLY A 333 -24.71 22.68 3.55
C GLY A 333 -25.02 21.65 4.64
N LYS A 334 -25.01 20.34 4.34
CA LYS A 334 -25.29 19.26 5.31
C LYS A 334 -24.02 18.81 6.03
N PRO A 335 -24.04 18.63 7.37
CA PRO A 335 -22.93 18.07 8.11
C PRO A 335 -22.81 16.56 7.86
N VAL A 336 -21.62 16.11 7.47
CA VAL A 336 -21.31 14.71 7.17
C VAL A 336 -20.18 14.23 8.07
N ARG A 337 -20.36 13.06 8.71
CA ARG A 337 -19.30 12.42 9.50
C ARG A 337 -18.24 11.82 8.59
N VAL A 338 -16.98 12.02 8.95
CA VAL A 338 -15.83 11.59 8.18
C VAL A 338 -15.05 10.55 8.96
N ALA A 339 -14.63 9.47 8.30
CA ALA A 339 -13.75 8.47 8.89
C ALA A 339 -12.57 8.14 7.95
N PRO A 340 -11.34 8.02 8.49
CA PRO A 340 -10.23 7.47 7.73
C PRO A 340 -10.35 5.95 7.64
N LEU A 341 -9.97 5.39 6.49
CA LEU A 341 -9.78 3.96 6.30
C LEU A 341 -8.41 3.50 6.82
N ALA A 342 -7.40 4.36 6.67
CA ALA A 342 -6.05 4.15 7.20
C ALA A 342 -5.99 4.41 8.72
N SER A 343 -5.14 3.66 9.42
CA SER A 343 -4.90 3.90 10.85
C SER A 343 -3.84 4.97 11.03
N ILE A 344 -4.25 6.22 11.30
CA ILE A 344 -3.32 7.35 11.55
C ILE A 344 -2.35 7.02 12.69
N TYR A 345 -2.82 6.35 13.75
CA TYR A 345 -1.97 5.94 14.86
C TYR A 345 -0.88 4.98 14.40
N LEU A 346 -1.24 3.89 13.70
CA LEU A 346 -0.25 2.91 13.24
C LEU A 346 0.68 3.49 12.17
N SER A 347 0.19 4.38 11.31
CA SER A 347 1.03 5.11 10.35
C SER A 347 2.15 5.90 11.04
N ARG A 348 1.85 6.57 12.16
CA ARG A 348 2.86 7.26 12.98
C ARG A 348 3.85 6.28 13.58
N GLN A 349 3.36 5.15 14.08
CA GLN A 349 4.22 4.12 14.65
C GLN A 349 5.16 3.53 13.59
N VAL A 350 4.74 3.38 12.33
CA VAL A 350 5.64 2.96 11.23
C VAL A 350 6.76 3.97 11.01
N ALA A 351 6.44 5.27 10.93
CA ALA A 351 7.46 6.32 10.77
C ALA A 351 8.44 6.33 11.94
N LEU A 352 7.95 6.14 13.17
CA LEU A 352 8.77 6.07 14.38
C LEU A 352 9.67 4.84 14.41
N GLU A 353 9.18 3.66 14.03
CA GLU A 353 9.97 2.42 14.01
C GLU A 353 11.07 2.50 12.95
N LEU A 354 10.76 3.03 11.75
CA LEU A 354 11.77 3.31 10.72
C LEU A 354 12.81 4.34 11.20
N LYS A 355 12.38 5.40 11.88
CA LYS A 355 13.31 6.37 12.50
C LYS A 355 14.27 5.68 13.48
N GLN A 356 13.77 4.77 14.31
CA GLN A 356 14.58 4.03 15.29
C GLN A 356 15.62 3.15 14.60
N TRP A 357 15.23 2.38 13.58
CA TRP A 357 16.17 1.53 12.84
C TRP A 357 17.31 2.33 12.20
N ILE A 358 17.00 3.50 11.63
CA ILE A 358 18.00 4.37 11.02
C ILE A 358 18.92 4.98 12.10
N ALA A 359 18.35 5.47 13.21
CA ALA A 359 19.14 6.02 14.31
C ALA A 359 20.07 4.97 14.96
N GLN A 360 19.67 3.70 14.94
CA GLN A 360 20.43 2.57 15.50
C GLN A 360 21.47 2.01 14.50
N GLY A 361 21.47 2.45 13.25
CA GLY A 361 22.38 1.95 12.20
C GLY A 361 21.93 0.64 11.54
N GLU A 362 20.70 0.20 11.78
CA GLU A 362 20.13 -1.07 11.29
C GLU A 362 19.51 -0.93 9.89
N PHE A 363 19.22 0.30 9.47
CA PHE A 363 18.65 0.60 8.17
C PHE A 363 19.43 1.69 7.45
N THR A 364 20.10 1.32 6.36
CA THR A 364 20.76 2.25 5.43
C THR A 364 19.88 2.51 4.21
N LEU A 365 20.06 3.69 3.62
CA LEU A 365 19.34 4.13 2.43
C LEU A 365 19.99 3.57 1.15
N THR A 366 19.23 3.52 0.06
CA THR A 366 19.72 3.13 -1.27
C THR A 366 19.49 4.25 -2.28
N GLU A 367 20.42 4.37 -3.23
CA GLU A 367 20.15 5.13 -4.45
C GLU A 367 19.14 4.35 -5.30
N PRO A 368 18.18 5.02 -5.95
CA PRO A 368 17.33 4.35 -6.92
C PRO A 368 18.17 3.89 -8.11
N VAL A 369 17.93 2.66 -8.55
CA VAL A 369 18.54 2.06 -9.75
C VAL A 369 17.98 2.72 -11.01
N ALA A 370 16.72 3.13 -10.98
CA ALA A 370 16.07 3.88 -12.05
C ALA A 370 14.93 4.76 -11.50
N PRO A 371 14.64 5.92 -12.11
CA PRO A 371 13.49 6.74 -11.75
C PRO A 371 12.16 6.06 -12.12
N LEU A 372 11.06 6.52 -11.52
CA LEU A 372 9.71 6.09 -11.91
C LEU A 372 9.18 6.94 -13.07
N ASP A 373 8.42 6.34 -13.96
CA ASP A 373 7.87 7.00 -15.15
C ASP A 373 6.80 8.04 -14.78
N MET A 374 7.13 9.33 -14.92
CA MET A 374 6.21 10.45 -14.69
C MET A 374 5.30 10.77 -15.88
N ASN A 375 5.41 10.05 -17.00
CA ASN A 375 4.70 10.31 -18.24
C ASN A 375 3.74 9.17 -18.63
N ARG A 376 2.90 8.74 -17.67
CA ARG A 376 1.88 7.72 -17.92
C ARG A 376 0.45 8.25 -17.74
N SER A 377 -0.36 7.98 -18.75
CA SER A 377 -1.80 8.28 -18.76
C SER A 377 -2.64 7.05 -18.43
N PHE A 378 -3.84 7.28 -17.90
CA PHE A 378 -4.82 6.23 -17.71
C PHE A 378 -5.44 5.80 -19.04
N LEU A 379 -5.32 4.51 -19.37
CA LEU A 379 -5.93 3.89 -20.54
C LEU A 379 -7.11 3.00 -20.10
N PRO A 380 -8.35 3.49 -20.17
CA PRO A 380 -9.52 2.68 -19.88
C PRO A 380 -9.94 1.80 -21.05
N GLN A 381 -10.58 0.68 -20.73
CA GLN A 381 -11.29 -0.13 -21.71
C GLN A 381 -12.58 0.59 -22.19
N ASN A 382 -13.09 0.21 -23.37
CA ASN A 382 -14.29 0.76 -24.03
C ASN A 382 -14.16 2.18 -24.61
N LEU A 383 -12.94 2.70 -24.82
CA LEU A 383 -12.71 3.91 -25.64
C LEU A 383 -12.84 3.64 -27.14
N TRP A 384 -12.57 2.41 -27.55
CA TRP A 384 -12.79 1.94 -28.91
C TRP A 384 -14.22 1.41 -28.97
N GLY A 385 -15.14 2.25 -29.45
CA GLY A 385 -16.56 1.99 -29.44
C GLY A 385 -16.91 0.59 -29.96
N SER A 386 -17.79 -0.09 -29.24
CA SER A 386 -18.68 -1.06 -29.86
C SER A 386 -19.40 -0.35 -31.00
N GLN A 387 -18.93 -0.53 -32.23
CA GLN A 387 -19.74 -0.35 -33.44
C GLN A 387 -20.79 -1.47 -33.49
N MET A 388 -21.67 -1.51 -32.50
CA MET A 388 -22.97 -2.15 -32.65
C MET A 388 -23.96 -1.01 -32.79
N THR A 389 -24.12 -0.55 -34.03
CA THR A 389 -25.38 0.04 -34.47
C THR A 389 -26.44 -1.03 -34.24
N LEU A 390 -27.27 -0.82 -33.23
CA LEU A 390 -28.56 -1.48 -33.15
C LEU A 390 -29.46 -0.74 -34.13
N ASP A 391 -29.73 -1.37 -35.27
CA ASP A 391 -30.86 -1.02 -36.14
C ASP A 391 -32.19 -1.26 -35.41
#